data_AF-A0A3B1D3P2-F1
#
_entry.id   AF-A0A3B1D3P2-F1
#
_cell.length_a   1.000
_cell.length_b   1.000
_cell.length_c   1.000
_cell.angle_alpha   90.00
_cell.angle_beta   90.00
_cell.angle_gamma   90.00
#
_symmetry.space_group_name_H-M   'P 1'
#
loop_
_entity.id
_entity.type
_entity.pdbx_description
1 polymer ?
#
loop_
_entity_poly.entity_id
_entity_poly.type
_entity_poly.pdbx_seq_one_letter_code
_entity_poly.pdbx_strand_id
1 'polypeptide(L)'
;MKMNWMISCKKASRLASEKMEHSLSFSERILLKMHMIICKTCIQVEKQIKDIQNILKNSFNAEENLTLNEKLPEQIFQKIKKLLKEKI
;
A
#
# COMPACT_ATOMS: atom_id res chain seq x y z
N MET A 1 5.63 30.46 13.63
CA MET A 1 6.44 29.27 13.96
C MET A 1 5.58 28.02 13.79
N LYS A 2 5.67 27.31 12.64
CA LYS A 2 4.86 26.10 12.41
C LYS A 2 5.49 24.95 13.19
N MET A 3 4.85 24.55 14.30
CA MET A 3 5.30 23.38 15.06
C MET A 3 5.00 22.12 14.24
N ASN A 4 6.07 21.43 13.83
CA ASN A 4 6.03 20.21 13.00
C ASN A 4 5.43 18.98 13.70
N TRP A 5 5.06 19.06 14.98
CA TRP A 5 4.57 17.91 15.76
C TRP A 5 3.10 17.57 15.50
N MET A 6 2.30 18.52 15.03
CA MET A 6 0.90 18.32 14.71
C MET A 6 0.70 18.46 13.21
N ILE A 7 0.99 17.38 12.48
CA ILE A 7 0.59 17.28 11.08
C ILE A 7 -0.94 17.39 10.99
N SER A 8 -1.47 18.01 9.93
CA SER A 8 -2.92 18.12 9.75
C SER A 8 -3.55 16.74 9.55
N CYS A 9 -4.85 16.59 9.86
CA CYS A 9 -5.58 15.35 9.59
C CYS A 9 -5.43 14.91 8.12
N LYS A 10 -5.42 15.87 7.18
CA LYS A 10 -5.17 15.62 5.74
C LYS A 10 -3.80 15.00 5.48
N LYS A 11 -2.75 15.47 6.17
CA LYS A 11 -1.41 14.90 6.03
C LYS A 11 -1.31 13.55 6.74
N ALA A 12 -1.95 13.39 7.90
CA ALA A 12 -2.00 12.13 8.63
C ALA A 12 -2.73 11.04 7.83
N SER A 13 -3.90 11.33 7.24
CA SER A 13 -4.63 10.40 6.39
C SER A 13 -3.84 10.02 5.14
N ARG A 14 -3.13 10.98 4.54
CA ARG A 14 -2.22 10.71 3.42
C ARG A 14 -1.08 9.77 3.81
N LEU A 15 -0.36 10.06 4.89
CA LEU A 15 0.71 9.18 5.39
C LEU A 15 0.18 7.79 5.77
N ALA A 16 -1.03 7.70 6.34
CA ALA A 16 -1.66 6.42 6.65
C ALA A 16 -1.93 5.58 5.38
N SER A 17 -2.33 6.22 4.28
CA SER A 17 -2.48 5.58 2.96
C SER A 17 -1.13 5.22 2.35
N GLU A 18 -0.16 6.14 2.35
CA GLU A 18 1.18 5.91 1.77
C GLU A 18 1.91 4.75 2.44
N LYS A 19 1.75 4.59 3.76
CA LYS A 19 2.27 3.45 4.55
C LYS A 19 1.80 2.09 4.03
N MET A 20 0.70 2.03 3.27
CA MET A 20 0.17 0.80 2.67
C MET A 20 0.93 0.37 1.43
N GLU A 21 1.39 1.33 0.64
CA GLU A 21 2.03 1.11 -0.65
C GLU A 21 3.54 0.99 -0.49
N HIS A 22 4.11 1.80 0.41
CA HIS A 22 5.54 1.85 0.65
C HIS A 22 5.86 2.11 2.12
N SER A 23 7.11 1.84 2.50
CA SER A 23 7.61 2.16 3.83
C SER A 23 7.77 3.67 3.99
N LEU A 24 7.03 4.26 4.93
CA LEU A 24 7.29 5.63 5.37
C LEU A 24 8.70 5.77 5.95
N SER A 25 9.30 6.96 5.82
CA SER A 25 10.54 7.29 6.51
C SER A 25 10.36 7.27 8.04
N PHE A 26 11.45 7.15 8.80
CA PHE A 26 11.38 7.05 10.25
C PHE A 26 10.71 8.27 10.90
N SER A 27 11.00 9.47 10.41
CA SER A 27 10.40 10.72 10.88
C SER A 27 8.89 10.76 10.61
N GLU A 28 8.46 10.36 9.42
CA GLU A 28 7.03 10.29 9.06
C GLU A 28 6.26 9.28 9.91
N ARG A 29 6.87 8.13 10.22
CA ARG A 29 6.28 7.15 11.13
C ARG A 29 6.04 7.72 12.52
N ILE A 30 7.00 8.46 13.06
CA ILE A 30 6.86 9.09 14.38
C ILE A 30 5.76 10.15 14.34
N LEU A 31 5.79 11.04 13.35
CA LEU A 31 4.79 12.10 13.21
C LEU A 31 3.36 11.54 13.09
N LEU A 32 3.19 10.47 12.31
CA LEU A 32 1.91 9.81 12.15
C LEU A 32 1.43 9.17 13.46
N LYS A 33 2.32 8.47 14.18
CA LYS A 33 2.01 7.88 15.50
C LYS A 33 1.57 8.95 16.50
N MET A 34 2.29 10.07 16.57
CA MET A 34 1.95 11.17 17.49
C MET A 34 0.56 11.75 17.17
N HIS A 35 0.23 11.94 15.89
CA HIS A 35 -1.09 12.43 15.49
C HIS A 35 -2.22 11.44 15.83
N MET A 36 -1.97 10.14 15.68
CA MET A 36 -2.95 9.10 16.02
C MET A 36 -3.30 9.08 17.50
N ILE A 37 -2.34 9.34 18.40
CA ILE A 37 -2.59 9.36 19.85
C ILE A 37 -3.65 10.42 20.23
N ILE A 38 -3.70 11.55 19.51
CA ILE A 38 -4.58 12.68 19.84
C ILE A 38 -5.85 12.74 19.00
N CYS A 39 -5.89 12.08 17.84
CA CYS A 39 -7.00 12.19 16.89
C CYS A 39 -7.70 10.85 16.64
N LYS A 40 -8.82 10.64 17.33
CA LYS A 40 -9.66 9.42 17.20
C LYS A 40 -10.11 9.16 15.76
N THR A 41 -10.42 10.21 15.01
CA THR A 41 -10.83 10.09 13.60
C THR A 41 -9.73 9.48 12.74
N CYS A 42 -8.49 9.94 12.91
CA CYS A 42 -7.35 9.39 12.17
C CYS A 42 -7.00 7.95 12.58
N ILE A 43 -7.23 7.57 13.85
CA ILE A 43 -7.15 6.15 14.28
C ILE A 43 -8.17 5.32 13.49
N GLN A 44 -9.41 5.78 13.41
CA GLN A 44 -10.48 5.04 12.74
C GLN A 44 -10.21 4.87 11.24
N VAL A 45 -9.69 5.92 10.58
CA VAL A 45 -9.30 5.86 9.17
C VAL A 45 -8.18 4.84 8.95
N GLU A 46 -7.13 4.84 9.78
CA GLU A 46 -6.05 3.83 9.67
C GLU A 46 -6.58 2.41 9.87
N LYS A 47 -7.56 2.23 10.77
CA LYS A 47 -8.21 0.95 10.99
C LYS A 47 -8.99 0.49 9.75
N GLN A 48 -9.86 1.34 9.19
CA GLN A 48 -10.64 1.02 7.99
C GLN A 48 -9.74 0.63 6.82
N ILE A 49 -8.65 1.38 6.64
CA ILE A 49 -7.64 1.11 5.63
C ILE A 49 -7.02 -0.29 5.79
N LYS A 50 -6.65 -0.67 7.03
CA LYS A 50 -6.11 -2.01 7.34
C LYS A 50 -7.15 -3.11 7.15
N ASP A 51 -8.40 -2.86 7.52
CA ASP A 51 -9.50 -3.81 7.36
C ASP A 51 -9.71 -4.13 5.88
N ILE A 52 -9.71 -3.13 4.99
CA ILE A 52 -9.76 -3.31 3.54
C ILE A 52 -8.61 -4.20 3.05
N GLN A 53 -7.37 -3.94 3.48
CA GLN A 53 -6.23 -4.79 3.09
C GLN A 53 -6.38 -6.23 3.57
N ASN A 54 -6.83 -6.43 4.80
CA ASN A 54 -7.01 -7.78 5.34
C ASN A 54 -8.11 -8.52 4.59
N ILE A 55 -9.22 -7.86 4.28
CA ILE A 55 -10.28 -8.45 3.46
C ILE A 55 -9.73 -8.85 2.09
N LEU A 56 -9.05 -7.94 1.39
CA LEU A 56 -8.47 -8.22 0.08
C LEU A 56 -7.48 -9.38 0.13
N LYS A 57 -6.53 -9.36 1.07
CA LYS A 57 -5.57 -10.46 1.26
C LYS A 57 -6.27 -11.78 1.53
N ASN A 58 -7.28 -11.79 2.38
CA ASN A 58 -8.03 -13.00 2.68
C ASN A 58 -8.87 -13.48 1.50
N SER A 59 -9.42 -12.58 0.66
CA SER A 59 -10.09 -12.95 -0.58
C SER A 59 -9.14 -13.58 -1.59
N PHE A 60 -7.91 -13.06 -1.72
CA PHE A 60 -6.88 -13.66 -2.58
C PHE A 60 -6.34 -14.98 -2.01
N ASN A 61 -6.22 -15.10 -0.68
CA ASN A 61 -5.77 -16.34 -0.02
C ASN A 61 -6.88 -17.40 0.10
N ALA A 62 -8.16 -17.02 0.01
CA ALA A 62 -9.28 -17.97 -0.07
C ALA A 62 -9.28 -18.75 -1.41
N GLU A 63 -8.49 -18.29 -2.39
CA GLU A 63 -8.19 -18.98 -3.64
C GLU A 63 -6.81 -19.68 -3.59
N GLU A 64 -6.35 -20.13 -2.41
CA GLU A 64 -5.16 -21.00 -2.28
C GLU A 64 -5.45 -22.45 -2.76
N ASN A 65 -5.94 -22.55 -3.99
CA ASN A 65 -5.68 -23.63 -4.95
C ASN A 65 -5.21 -23.05 -6.30
N LEU A 66 -4.84 -21.77 -6.37
CA LEU A 66 -4.14 -21.23 -7.53
C LEU A 66 -2.65 -21.52 -7.39
N THR A 67 -2.24 -22.68 -7.88
CA THR A 67 -0.84 -22.98 -8.16
C THR A 67 -0.31 -21.98 -9.20
N LEU A 68 0.22 -20.85 -8.74
CA LEU A 68 1.04 -19.96 -9.56
C LEU A 68 2.42 -20.59 -9.77
N ASN A 69 2.42 -21.72 -10.46
CA ASN A 69 3.62 -22.33 -11.05
C ASN A 69 3.42 -22.58 -12.56
N GLU A 70 2.34 -22.03 -13.14
CA GLU A 70 2.21 -21.91 -14.59
C GLU A 70 3.22 -20.89 -15.08
N LYS A 71 4.38 -21.40 -15.47
CA LYS A 71 5.39 -20.67 -16.22
C LYS A 71 4.66 -19.98 -17.37
N LEU A 72 4.82 -18.65 -17.48
CA LEU A 72 4.23 -17.85 -18.56
C LEU A 72 4.42 -18.61 -19.90
N PRO A 73 3.34 -18.93 -20.63
CA PRO A 73 3.43 -19.70 -21.86
C PRO A 73 4.49 -19.09 -22.76
N GLU A 74 5.43 -19.91 -23.24
CA GLU A 74 6.61 -19.46 -23.99
C GLU A 74 6.22 -18.56 -25.18
N GLN A 75 5.06 -18.83 -25.78
CA GLN A 75 4.48 -18.02 -26.85
C GLN A 75 4.15 -16.58 -26.44
N ILE A 76 3.63 -16.37 -25.23
CA ILE A 76 3.32 -15.04 -24.69
C ILE A 76 4.61 -14.30 -24.38
N PHE A 77 5.59 -14.97 -23.76
CA PHE A 77 6.89 -14.38 -23.48
C PHE A 77 7.62 -13.92 -24.75
N GLN A 78 7.60 -14.76 -25.80
CA GLN A 78 8.19 -14.41 -27.09
C GLN A 78 7.47 -13.24 -27.76
N LYS A 79 6.13 -13.17 -27.67
CA LYS A 79 5.36 -12.03 -28.18
C LYS A 79 5.71 -10.73 -27.46
N ILE A 80 5.84 -10.75 -26.13
CA ILE A 80 6.26 -9.60 -25.33
C ILE A 80 7.67 -9.16 -25.74
N LYS A 81 8.62 -10.10 -25.85
CA LYS A 81 10.00 -9.81 -26.27
C LYS A 81 10.07 -9.18 -27.67
N LYS A 82 9.21 -9.62 -28.60
CA LYS A 82 9.12 -9.05 -29.94
C LYS A 82 8.61 -7.60 -29.91
N LEU A 83 7.53 -7.34 -29.19
CA LEU A 83 6.94 -6.00 -29.05
C LEU A 83 7.89 -5.00 -28.38
N LEU A 84 8.70 -5.44 -27.41
CA LEU A 84 9.71 -4.59 -26.77
C LEU A 84 10.88 -4.26 -27.71
N LYS A 85 11.22 -5.15 -28.66
CA LYS A 85 12.26 -4.91 -29.66
C LYS A 85 11.81 -4.03 -30.82
N GLU A 86 10.51 -4.04 -31.16
CA GLU A 86 9.96 -3.21 -32.24
C GLU A 86 9.72 -1.75 -31.83
N LYS A 87 9.84 -1.45 -30.52
CA LYS A 87 9.59 -0.12 -29.94
C LYS A 87 10.88 0.65 -29.56
N ILE A 88 12.04 0.07 -29.86
CA ILE A 88 13.38 0.66 -29.76
C ILE A 88 13.89 0.87 -31.18
#